data_AF-A0A968KXA1-F1
#
_entry.id   AF-A0A968KXA1-F1
#
_cell.length_a   1.000
_cell.length_b   1.000
_cell.length_c   1.000
_cell.angle_alpha   90.00
_cell.angle_beta   90.00
_cell.angle_gamma   90.00
#
_symmetry.space_group_name_H-M   'P 1'
#
loop_
_entity.id
_entity.type
_entity.pdbx_description
1 polymer ?
#
loop_
_entity_poly.entity_id
_entity_poly.type
_entity_poly.pdbx_seq_one_letter_code
_entity_poly.pdbx_strand_id
1 'polypeptide(L)'
;MRKGTLAVALAIDNNYTKMAMIVLDSLFGNCHKGTRYECYILNYHLSVSNRQKLMSLVQLYDQHNLTFLDIREDDYQALNHFPENHLSIWSLEMFFRLYLPKYLPMHDRILYLDADIIVRADLSHLASIDMQNKAIAASLDTAHLAQYPTLMRGLYRLTLLLKGEISSVDRKEIMSLNQINSGVLLMNLDFWREKHLLERALEMIKEIQINAEQLLFAPHISYNNQYLPPDQLFPDQDIINYLTIIEHKDAICHLPTSYNIRVLYNPEDHLLENAFSDEYLDLNQIVWKGVTDSLVTCDGVIYDTIQIIHFAGVRPWKAQFSNHPITPFFSKYAQKVGLEMEQPMVHQEQSMVHQEQRRSYWRILLSPRKMIKMLLPYGVVRLIQIIKSR
;
A
#
# COMPACT_ATOMS: atom_id res chain seq x y z
N MET A 1 1.52 27.13 9.19
CA MET A 1 2.67 26.27 9.58
C MET A 1 3.87 27.11 10.04
N ARG A 2 4.63 26.67 11.06
CA ARG A 2 5.97 27.23 11.33
C ARG A 2 6.87 26.83 10.16
N LYS A 3 7.54 27.79 9.51
CA LYS A 3 8.47 27.51 8.39
C LYS A 3 9.49 26.45 8.85
N GLY A 4 9.56 25.30 8.18
CA GLY A 4 10.61 24.28 8.35
C GLY A 4 10.28 23.02 9.16
N THR A 5 9.03 22.78 9.59
CA THR A 5 8.64 21.52 10.25
C THR A 5 7.73 20.69 9.35
N LEU A 6 8.12 19.44 9.06
CA LEU A 6 7.28 18.49 8.31
C LEU A 6 6.49 17.63 9.30
N ALA A 7 5.16 17.61 9.14
CA ALA A 7 4.31 16.64 9.82
C ALA A 7 4.39 15.30 9.10
N VAL A 8 4.53 14.21 9.88
CA VAL A 8 4.63 12.84 9.36
C VAL A 8 3.63 11.95 10.08
N ALA A 9 2.89 11.12 9.36
CA ALA A 9 1.93 10.18 9.93
C ALA A 9 2.25 8.73 9.52
N LEU A 10 1.99 7.80 10.44
CA LEU A 10 1.93 6.37 10.18
C LEU A 10 0.63 5.82 10.77
N ALA A 11 0.10 4.75 10.19
CA ALA A 11 -0.99 3.97 10.76
C ALA A 11 -0.50 2.58 11.14
N ILE A 12 -0.76 2.15 12.39
CA ILE A 12 -0.33 0.83 12.88
C ILE A 12 -1.33 0.19 13.84
N ASP A 13 -1.29 -1.14 13.87
CA ASP A 13 -1.84 -1.95 14.94
C ASP A 13 -0.76 -2.27 16.00
N ASN A 14 -1.09 -3.10 16.99
CA ASN A 14 -0.12 -3.53 18.00
C ASN A 14 1.04 -4.36 17.39
N ASN A 15 0.81 -5.12 16.32
CA ASN A 15 1.81 -5.99 15.70
C ASN A 15 2.87 -5.21 14.91
N TYR A 16 2.49 -4.07 14.36
CA TYR A 16 3.38 -3.20 13.57
C TYR A 16 4.14 -2.16 14.41
N THR A 17 4.06 -2.21 15.75
CA THR A 17 4.79 -1.28 16.64
C THR A 17 6.29 -1.24 16.35
N LYS A 18 6.96 -2.41 16.23
CA LYS A 18 8.41 -2.45 15.96
C LYS A 18 8.73 -1.98 14.54
N MET A 19 7.83 -2.19 13.59
CA MET A 19 7.97 -1.71 12.22
C MET A 19 7.87 -0.18 12.16
N ALA A 20 6.90 0.44 12.85
CA ALA A 20 6.86 1.89 13.01
C ALA A 20 8.08 2.46 13.74
N MET A 21 8.59 1.76 14.76
CA MET A 21 9.85 2.14 15.42
C MET A 21 11.02 2.19 14.42
N ILE A 22 11.11 1.22 13.51
CA ILE A 22 12.15 1.19 12.46
C ILE A 22 12.00 2.37 11.50
N VAL A 23 10.78 2.68 11.07
CA VAL A 23 10.52 3.86 10.22
C VAL A 23 10.95 5.14 10.92
N LEU A 24 10.52 5.36 12.17
CA LEU A 24 10.88 6.53 12.96
C LEU A 24 12.41 6.61 13.20
N ASP A 25 13.05 5.50 13.55
CA ASP A 25 14.50 5.45 13.75
C ASP A 25 15.26 5.82 12.47
N SER A 26 14.81 5.32 11.32
CA SER A 26 15.40 5.66 10.02
C SER A 26 15.13 7.12 9.62
N LEU A 27 13.95 7.65 9.92
CA LEU A 27 13.59 9.05 9.64
C LEU A 27 14.48 10.02 10.44
N PHE A 28 14.65 9.75 11.73
CA PHE A 28 15.43 10.61 12.63
C PHE A 28 16.93 10.43 12.44
N GLY A 29 17.38 9.19 12.22
CA GLY A 29 18.81 8.88 12.02
C GLY A 29 19.40 9.42 10.72
N ASN A 30 18.57 9.71 9.71
CA ASN A 30 19.00 10.21 8.40
C ASN A 30 18.64 11.68 8.14
N CYS A 31 18.10 12.41 9.14
CA CYS A 31 17.80 13.83 8.97
C CYS A 31 19.01 14.73 9.24
N HIS A 32 18.98 15.95 8.71
CA HIS A 32 19.99 16.96 8.98
C HIS A 32 19.92 17.43 10.43
N LYS A 33 21.05 17.93 10.92
CA LYS A 33 21.14 18.52 12.27
C LYS A 33 20.21 19.73 12.37
N GLY A 34 19.31 19.72 13.35
CA GLY A 34 18.34 20.79 13.58
C GLY A 34 17.02 20.62 12.83
N THR A 35 16.90 19.59 11.97
CA THR A 35 15.62 19.20 11.39
C THR A 35 14.67 18.72 12.48
N ARG A 36 13.39 19.12 12.38
CA ARG A 36 12.34 18.69 13.30
C ARG A 36 11.18 18.09 12.54
N TYR A 37 10.80 16.87 12.93
CA TYR A 37 9.56 16.24 12.52
C TYR A 37 8.52 16.31 13.64
N GLU A 38 7.27 16.49 13.23
CA GLU A 38 6.09 16.32 14.06
C GLU A 38 5.40 15.02 13.66
N CYS A 39 5.58 13.97 14.45
CA CYS A 39 5.12 12.63 14.09
C CYS A 39 3.76 12.30 14.72
N TYR A 40 2.94 11.57 13.96
CA TYR A 40 1.62 11.12 14.35
C TYR A 40 1.47 9.61 14.14
N ILE A 41 0.87 8.92 15.11
CA ILE A 41 0.54 7.50 14.99
C ILE A 41 -0.97 7.33 15.06
N LEU A 42 -1.57 7.05 13.91
CA LEU A 42 -2.97 6.64 13.82
C LEU A 42 -3.09 5.21 14.29
N ASN A 43 -4.00 4.97 15.23
CA ASN A 43 -4.16 3.65 15.80
C ASN A 43 -5.58 3.43 16.34
N TYR A 44 -5.90 2.17 16.57
CA TYR A 44 -7.09 1.75 17.28
C TYR A 44 -6.69 0.79 18.41
N HIS A 45 -6.88 1.23 19.66
CA HIS A 45 -6.47 0.48 20.86
C HIS A 45 -5.00 0.04 20.89
N LEU A 46 -4.06 0.92 20.49
CA LEU A 46 -2.63 0.66 20.68
C LEU A 46 -2.32 0.59 22.18
N SER A 47 -1.76 -0.54 22.60
CA SER A 47 -1.52 -0.84 24.02
C SER A 47 -0.58 0.18 24.66
N VAL A 48 -0.75 0.40 25.97
CA VAL A 48 0.10 1.30 26.77
C VAL A 48 1.59 0.90 26.64
N SER A 49 1.89 -0.40 26.67
CA SER A 49 3.27 -0.90 26.49
C SER A 49 3.84 -0.52 25.11
N ASN A 50 3.05 -0.62 24.05
CA ASN A 50 3.52 -0.27 22.71
C ASN A 50 3.66 1.25 22.52
N ARG A 51 2.78 2.06 23.11
CA ARG A 51 2.95 3.53 23.17
C ARG A 51 4.23 3.91 23.89
N GLN A 52 4.51 3.27 25.03
CA GLN A 52 5.74 3.50 25.78
C GLN A 52 6.99 3.18 24.95
N LYS A 53 7.02 2.05 24.22
CA LYS A 53 8.15 1.73 23.32
C LYS A 53 8.41 2.80 22.27
N LEU A 54 7.34 3.29 21.62
CA LEU A 54 7.45 4.36 20.61
C LEU A 54 7.92 5.69 21.22
N MET A 55 7.37 6.07 22.37
CA MET A 55 7.77 7.29 23.08
C MET A 55 9.23 7.20 23.55
N SER A 56 9.65 6.06 24.09
CA SER A 56 11.03 5.82 24.52
C SER A 56 12.01 5.89 23.36
N LEU A 57 11.65 5.40 22.17
CA LEU A 57 12.47 5.57 20.97
C LEU A 57 12.61 7.04 20.59
N VAL A 58 11.50 7.79 20.53
CA VAL A 58 11.50 9.21 20.13
C VAL A 58 12.33 10.03 21.12
N GLN A 59 12.31 9.70 22.42
CA GLN A 59 13.13 10.35 23.44
C GLN A 59 14.64 10.16 23.26
N LEU A 60 15.09 9.19 22.45
CA LEU A 60 16.51 9.07 22.08
C LEU A 60 16.96 10.15 21.09
N TYR A 61 16.01 10.83 20.45
CA TYR A 61 16.27 11.87 19.47
C TYR A 61 15.75 13.21 19.99
N ASP A 62 16.68 14.07 20.40
CA ASP A 62 16.35 15.42 20.78
C ASP A 62 15.61 16.12 19.63
N GLN A 63 14.59 16.92 19.94
CA GLN A 63 13.85 17.81 19.03
C GLN A 63 12.64 17.19 18.30
N HIS A 64 12.43 15.88 18.28
CA HIS A 64 11.25 15.27 17.63
C HIS A 64 10.08 15.08 18.60
N ASN A 65 8.87 15.15 18.06
CA ASN A 65 7.64 14.92 18.83
C ASN A 65 6.85 13.76 18.24
N LEU A 66 6.15 13.02 19.09
CA LEU A 66 5.21 11.97 18.70
C LEU A 66 3.86 12.21 19.39
N THR A 67 2.79 12.20 18.59
CA THR A 67 1.41 12.28 19.07
C THR A 67 0.64 11.05 18.60
N PHE A 68 -0.15 10.45 19.47
CA PHE A 68 -1.05 9.36 19.09
C PHE A 68 -2.40 9.94 18.67
N LEU A 69 -2.88 9.53 17.50
CA LEU A 69 -4.21 9.85 16.98
C LEU A 69 -5.08 8.60 17.13
N ASP A 70 -5.91 8.60 18.17
CA ASP A 70 -6.77 7.47 18.51
C ASP A 70 -8.04 7.50 17.66
N ILE A 71 -8.16 6.56 16.73
CA ILE A 71 -9.36 6.39 15.91
C ILE A 71 -10.53 6.06 16.84
N ARG A 72 -11.61 6.83 16.72
CA ARG A 72 -12.83 6.66 17.52
C ARG A 72 -13.57 5.40 17.08
N GLU A 73 -14.34 4.83 18.00
CA GLU A 73 -15.17 3.65 17.75
C GLU A 73 -16.01 3.81 16.47
N ASP A 74 -16.77 4.90 16.34
CA ASP A 74 -17.65 5.11 15.18
C ASP A 74 -16.88 5.15 13.84
N ASP A 75 -15.67 5.74 13.84
CA ASP A 75 -14.82 5.82 12.64
C ASP A 75 -14.19 4.47 12.31
N TYR A 76 -13.80 3.70 13.33
CA TYR A 76 -13.36 2.33 13.16
C TYR A 76 -14.50 1.45 12.62
N GLN A 77 -15.70 1.55 13.20
CA GLN A 77 -16.86 0.79 12.78
C GLN A 77 -17.30 1.15 11.36
N ALA A 78 -17.19 2.41 10.94
CA ALA A 78 -17.44 2.81 9.56
C ALA A 78 -16.57 2.02 8.55
N LEU A 79 -15.34 1.66 8.92
CA LEU A 79 -14.46 0.79 8.12
C LEU A 79 -14.75 -0.70 8.32
N ASN A 80 -15.19 -1.10 9.52
CA ASN A 80 -15.37 -2.49 9.96
C ASN A 80 -16.72 -3.11 9.54
N HIS A 81 -17.14 -2.90 8.30
CA HIS A 81 -18.34 -3.53 7.73
C HIS A 81 -17.99 -4.65 6.74
N PHE A 82 -16.71 -5.08 6.69
CA PHE A 82 -16.32 -6.22 5.88
C PHE A 82 -16.84 -7.51 6.54
N PRO A 83 -17.61 -8.35 5.82
CA PRO A 83 -18.00 -9.65 6.35
C PRO A 83 -16.73 -10.45 6.68
N GLU A 84 -16.74 -11.18 7.80
CA GLU A 84 -15.58 -11.79 8.51
C GLU A 84 -14.59 -12.59 7.64
N ASN A 85 -14.96 -12.92 6.39
CA ASN A 85 -14.23 -13.81 5.49
C ASN A 85 -13.75 -13.18 4.17
N HIS A 86 -13.95 -11.87 3.92
CA HIS A 86 -13.79 -11.31 2.56
C HIS A 86 -12.57 -10.39 2.35
N LEU A 87 -11.97 -9.84 3.42
CA LEU A 87 -10.70 -9.08 3.35
C LEU A 87 -9.66 -9.53 4.39
N SER A 88 -9.71 -10.79 4.84
CA SER A 88 -8.89 -11.36 5.92
C SER A 88 -7.35 -11.30 5.73
N ILE A 89 -6.86 -10.67 4.66
CA ILE A 89 -5.45 -10.54 4.30
C ILE A 89 -4.88 -9.19 4.76
N TRP A 90 -5.72 -8.15 4.89
CA TRP A 90 -5.28 -6.79 5.20
C TRP A 90 -5.96 -6.25 6.47
N SER A 91 -5.22 -5.51 7.28
CA SER A 91 -5.73 -4.94 8.52
C SER A 91 -6.44 -3.60 8.24
N LEU A 92 -7.44 -3.23 9.05
CA LEU A 92 -8.23 -2.01 8.83
C LEU A 92 -7.39 -0.73 8.96
N GLU A 93 -6.27 -0.81 9.65
CA GLU A 93 -5.33 0.30 9.86
C GLU A 93 -4.82 0.88 8.54
N MET A 94 -4.78 0.11 7.45
CA MET A 94 -4.42 0.61 6.12
C MET A 94 -5.32 1.79 5.67
N PHE A 95 -6.60 1.75 6.06
CA PHE A 95 -7.56 2.81 5.72
C PHE A 95 -7.45 4.04 6.62
N PHE A 96 -6.76 3.97 7.76
CA PHE A 96 -6.70 5.09 8.70
C PHE A 96 -6.07 6.34 8.07
N ARG A 97 -5.22 6.18 7.06
CA ARG A 97 -4.66 7.31 6.29
C ARG A 97 -5.75 8.22 5.69
N LEU A 98 -6.91 7.67 5.34
CA LEU A 98 -8.05 8.44 4.83
C LEU A 98 -8.63 9.40 5.87
N TYR A 99 -8.47 9.11 7.16
CA TYR A 99 -8.96 9.93 8.27
C TYR A 99 -8.06 11.12 8.64
N LEU A 100 -6.85 11.21 8.07
CA LEU A 100 -5.92 12.34 8.30
C LEU A 100 -6.57 13.74 8.18
N PRO A 101 -7.34 14.07 7.12
CA PRO A 101 -7.99 15.39 7.02
C PRO A 101 -8.95 15.71 8.18
N LYS A 102 -9.58 14.70 8.78
CA LYS A 102 -10.49 14.83 9.92
C LYS A 102 -9.76 14.96 11.26
N TYR A 103 -8.72 14.17 11.47
CA TYR A 103 -7.99 14.11 12.75
C TYR A 103 -6.91 15.20 12.88
N LEU A 104 -6.52 15.83 11.78
CA LEU A 104 -5.56 16.93 11.75
C LEU A 104 -6.16 18.18 11.06
N PRO A 105 -7.19 18.81 11.66
CA PRO A 105 -7.90 19.94 11.04
C PRO A 105 -7.05 21.20 10.90
N MET A 106 -5.94 21.31 11.65
CA MET A 106 -5.05 22.47 11.65
C MET A 106 -3.83 22.31 10.74
N HIS A 107 -3.71 21.17 10.06
CA HIS A 107 -2.62 20.88 9.14
C HIS A 107 -3.11 20.99 7.71
N ASP A 108 -2.43 21.80 6.91
CA ASP A 108 -2.71 21.98 5.49
C ASP A 108 -2.16 20.78 4.69
N ARG A 109 -1.01 20.24 5.12
CA ARG A 109 -0.32 19.11 4.47
C ARG A 109 0.29 18.15 5.49
N ILE A 110 0.44 16.89 5.09
CA ILE A 110 1.13 15.86 5.87
C ILE A 110 1.80 14.81 4.99
N LEU A 111 2.97 14.32 5.39
CA LEU A 111 3.59 13.15 4.79
C LEU A 111 3.10 11.88 5.51
N TYR A 112 2.33 11.06 4.83
CA TYR A 112 2.01 9.71 5.31
C TYR A 112 3.05 8.71 4.81
N LEU A 113 3.46 7.79 5.69
CA LEU A 113 4.40 6.69 5.44
C LEU A 113 3.80 5.36 5.91
N ASP A 114 3.87 4.32 5.08
CA ASP A 114 3.60 2.95 5.51
C ASP A 114 4.66 2.46 6.51
N ALA A 115 4.30 1.47 7.33
CA ALA A 115 5.17 0.94 8.37
C ALA A 115 6.27 0.00 7.84
N ASP A 116 6.27 -0.33 6.55
CA ASP A 116 7.22 -1.22 5.89
C ASP A 116 8.13 -0.46 4.92
N ILE A 117 8.67 0.67 5.38
CA ILE A 117 9.64 1.50 4.65
C ILE A 117 10.91 1.75 5.47
N ILE A 118 11.96 2.18 4.79
CA ILE A 118 13.16 2.76 5.38
C ILE A 118 13.42 4.12 4.74
N VAL A 119 13.53 5.15 5.57
CA VAL A 119 13.96 6.49 5.17
C VAL A 119 15.48 6.52 5.10
N ARG A 120 16.02 7.13 4.04
CA ARG A 120 17.45 7.14 3.70
C ARG A 120 18.05 8.55 3.60
N ALA A 121 17.21 9.58 3.66
CA ALA A 121 17.63 10.98 3.60
C ALA A 121 16.66 11.90 4.35
N ASP A 122 17.05 13.16 4.54
CA ASP A 122 16.20 14.18 5.14
C ASP A 122 15.01 14.56 4.23
N LEU A 123 13.80 14.31 4.72
CA LEU A 123 12.55 14.56 4.01
C LEU A 123 11.96 15.95 4.28
N SER A 124 12.54 16.77 5.15
CA SER A 124 12.00 18.08 5.57
C SER A 124 11.75 19.05 4.42
N HIS A 125 12.49 18.94 3.31
CA HIS A 125 12.28 19.72 2.10
C HIS A 125 10.87 19.50 1.49
N LEU A 126 10.23 18.35 1.73
CA LEU A 126 8.84 18.07 1.32
C LEU A 126 7.82 19.03 1.97
N ALA A 127 8.16 19.68 3.08
CA ALA A 127 7.31 20.71 3.68
C ALA A 127 7.16 21.95 2.78
N SER A 128 8.07 22.13 1.81
CA SER A 128 8.16 23.30 0.94
C SER A 128 8.00 23.02 -0.56
N ILE A 129 7.89 21.76 -0.99
CA ILE A 129 7.69 21.48 -2.42
C ILE A 129 6.37 22.08 -2.93
N ASP A 130 6.36 22.48 -4.19
CA ASP A 130 5.14 22.94 -4.84
C ASP A 130 4.36 21.74 -5.38
N MET A 131 3.16 21.55 -4.83
CA MET A 131 2.22 20.50 -5.26
C MET A 131 1.21 21.02 -6.27
N GLN A 132 1.29 22.28 -6.69
CA GLN A 132 0.37 22.91 -7.65
C GLN A 132 -1.11 22.78 -7.22
N ASN A 133 -1.37 22.89 -5.91
CA ASN A 133 -2.69 22.68 -5.28
C ASN A 133 -3.33 21.31 -5.56
N LYS A 134 -2.55 20.31 -5.97
CA LYS A 134 -3.04 18.94 -6.20
C LYS A 134 -3.33 18.23 -4.88
N ALA A 135 -4.17 17.20 -4.93
CA ALA A 135 -4.64 16.47 -3.76
C ALA A 135 -3.51 15.70 -3.06
N ILE A 136 -2.54 15.20 -3.85
CA ILE A 136 -1.51 14.30 -3.36
C ILE A 136 -0.23 14.42 -4.19
N ALA A 137 0.91 14.21 -3.53
CA ALA A 137 2.19 13.99 -4.17
C ALA A 137 2.71 12.59 -3.81
N ALA A 138 2.98 11.77 -4.83
CA ALA A 138 3.37 10.37 -4.69
C ALA A 138 4.09 9.83 -5.94
N SER A 139 4.90 8.78 -5.77
CA SER A 139 5.58 8.13 -6.91
C SER A 139 4.65 7.16 -7.64
N LEU A 140 4.92 6.95 -8.93
CA LEU A 140 4.25 5.94 -9.75
C LEU A 140 4.35 4.55 -9.11
N ASP A 141 3.26 3.79 -9.15
CA ASP A 141 3.28 2.37 -8.82
C ASP A 141 3.86 1.56 -9.99
N THR A 142 5.14 1.24 -9.91
CA THR A 142 5.85 0.44 -10.92
C THR A 142 5.38 -1.01 -11.00
N ALA A 143 4.60 -1.51 -10.03
CA ALA A 143 4.00 -2.84 -10.13
C ALA A 143 3.02 -2.93 -11.31
N HIS A 144 2.44 -1.80 -11.72
CA HIS A 144 1.56 -1.72 -12.87
C HIS A 144 2.32 -1.85 -14.21
N LEU A 145 3.64 -1.61 -14.22
CA LEU A 145 4.49 -1.67 -15.41
C LEU A 145 5.15 -3.04 -15.63
N ALA A 146 5.36 -3.81 -14.56
CA ALA A 146 5.96 -5.13 -14.62
C ALA A 146 4.95 -6.17 -15.14
N GLN A 147 4.84 -6.32 -16.47
CA GLN A 147 4.24 -7.38 -17.33
C GLN A 147 3.31 -8.49 -16.75
N TYR A 148 2.60 -8.28 -15.65
CA TYR A 148 1.59 -9.17 -15.09
C TYR A 148 0.20 -8.55 -15.29
N PRO A 149 -0.37 -8.58 -16.51
CA PRO A 149 -1.64 -7.94 -16.82
C PRO A 149 -2.84 -8.53 -16.08
N THR A 150 -2.70 -9.64 -15.35
CA THR A 150 -3.75 -10.24 -14.50
C THR A 150 -3.73 -9.72 -13.07
N LEU A 151 -2.56 -9.54 -12.45
CA LEU A 151 -2.43 -9.39 -10.99
C LEU A 151 -2.87 -8.04 -10.40
N MET A 152 -2.94 -6.94 -11.17
CA MET A 152 -3.16 -5.60 -10.58
C MET A 152 -4.25 -4.82 -11.34
N ARG A 153 -5.50 -5.29 -11.22
CA ARG A 153 -6.70 -4.69 -11.85
C ARG A 153 -7.66 -4.03 -10.84
N GLY A 154 -7.14 -3.62 -9.68
CA GLY A 154 -7.92 -3.09 -8.57
C GLY A 154 -8.74 -1.86 -8.97
N LEU A 155 -8.07 -0.81 -9.45
CA LEU A 155 -8.71 0.42 -9.95
C LEU A 155 -9.76 0.16 -11.04
N TYR A 156 -9.46 -0.73 -12.00
CA TYR A 156 -10.43 -1.08 -13.05
C TYR A 156 -11.67 -1.75 -12.50
N ARG A 157 -11.52 -2.74 -11.59
CA ARG A 157 -12.65 -3.41 -10.94
C ARG A 157 -13.47 -2.45 -10.08
N LEU A 158 -12.80 -1.58 -9.32
CA LEU A 158 -13.46 -0.55 -8.54
C LEU A 158 -14.23 0.43 -9.45
N THR A 159 -13.64 0.83 -10.57
CA THR A 159 -14.30 1.72 -11.54
C THR A 159 -15.53 1.05 -12.16
N LEU A 160 -15.44 -0.22 -12.54
CA LEU A 160 -16.58 -0.99 -13.03
C LEU A 160 -17.70 -1.09 -11.99
N LEU A 161 -17.34 -1.37 -10.74
CA LEU A 161 -18.29 -1.44 -9.64
C LEU A 161 -19.07 -0.13 -9.50
N LEU A 162 -18.35 0.99 -9.44
CA LEU A 162 -18.95 2.29 -9.15
C LEU A 162 -19.70 2.89 -10.36
N LYS A 163 -19.32 2.50 -11.59
CA LYS A 163 -20.00 2.96 -12.82
C LYS A 163 -21.08 2.00 -13.34
N GLY A 164 -21.15 0.78 -12.84
CA GLY A 164 -22.24 -0.17 -13.07
C GLY A 164 -22.25 -0.90 -14.43
N GLU A 165 -21.60 -0.37 -15.47
CA GLU A 165 -21.61 -0.98 -16.82
C GLU A 165 -20.23 -1.10 -17.45
N ILE A 166 -19.88 -2.29 -17.98
CA ILE A 166 -18.57 -2.53 -18.63
C ILE A 166 -18.35 -1.62 -19.84
N SER A 167 -19.40 -1.34 -20.62
CA SER A 167 -19.35 -0.43 -21.77
C SER A 167 -19.00 1.01 -21.40
N SER A 168 -19.18 1.40 -20.13
CA SER A 168 -18.88 2.75 -19.64
C SER A 168 -17.40 2.95 -19.25
N VAL A 169 -16.59 1.89 -19.30
CA VAL A 169 -15.19 1.90 -18.84
C VAL A 169 -14.28 1.31 -19.91
N ASP A 170 -13.50 2.15 -20.59
CA ASP A 170 -12.44 1.66 -21.46
C ASP A 170 -11.30 1.10 -20.60
N ARG A 171 -11.14 -0.23 -20.63
CA ARG A 171 -10.07 -0.91 -19.92
C ARG A 171 -8.69 -0.40 -20.36
N LYS A 172 -8.46 -0.14 -21.65
CA LYS A 172 -7.16 0.35 -22.14
C LYS A 172 -6.86 1.73 -21.57
N GLU A 173 -7.87 2.59 -21.50
CA GLU A 173 -7.76 3.90 -20.86
C GLU A 173 -7.36 3.73 -19.39
N ILE A 174 -8.10 2.95 -18.60
CA ILE A 174 -7.80 2.75 -17.17
C ILE A 174 -6.41 2.13 -16.94
N MET A 175 -6.02 1.15 -17.76
CA MET A 175 -4.70 0.52 -17.64
C MET A 175 -3.55 1.41 -18.15
N SER A 176 -3.85 2.51 -18.85
CA SER A 176 -2.85 3.52 -19.23
C SER A 176 -2.66 4.63 -18.19
N LEU A 177 -3.48 4.63 -17.14
CA LEU A 177 -3.40 5.63 -16.08
C LEU A 177 -2.17 5.41 -15.19
N ASN A 178 -1.48 6.51 -14.90
CA ASN A 178 -0.29 6.54 -14.04
C ASN A 178 -0.69 6.42 -12.57
N GLN A 179 -1.06 5.22 -12.14
CA GLN A 179 -1.44 4.93 -10.76
C GLN A 179 -0.26 5.14 -9.81
N ILE A 180 -0.55 5.67 -8.63
CA ILE A 180 0.45 5.90 -7.58
C ILE A 180 0.44 4.76 -6.56
N ASN A 181 1.61 4.51 -5.97
CA ASN A 181 1.68 3.68 -4.78
C ASN A 181 1.27 4.50 -3.55
N SER A 182 0.50 3.90 -2.65
CA SER A 182 -0.07 4.59 -1.49
C SER A 182 0.83 4.61 -0.25
N GLY A 183 1.99 3.94 -0.25
CA GLY A 183 2.82 3.84 0.95
C GLY A 183 3.68 5.05 1.28
N VAL A 184 3.81 5.99 0.35
CA VAL A 184 4.45 7.29 0.58
C VAL A 184 3.59 8.37 -0.06
N LEU A 185 2.93 9.18 0.75
CA LEU A 185 1.95 10.16 0.29
C LEU A 185 2.18 11.50 0.98
N LEU A 186 2.55 12.52 0.24
CA LEU A 186 2.41 13.89 0.73
C LEU A 186 0.99 14.37 0.39
N MET A 187 0.13 14.40 1.40
CA MET A 187 -1.30 14.70 1.26
C MET A 187 -1.58 16.18 1.47
N ASN A 188 -2.37 16.77 0.57
CA ASN A 188 -2.95 18.11 0.74
C ASN A 188 -4.28 18.00 1.49
N LEU A 189 -4.24 18.16 2.81
CA LEU A 189 -5.41 17.96 3.65
C LEU A 189 -6.49 19.02 3.44
N ASP A 190 -6.12 20.23 3.01
CA ASP A 190 -7.08 21.27 2.63
C ASP A 190 -7.91 20.84 1.41
N PHE A 191 -7.25 20.31 0.38
CA PHE A 191 -7.95 19.76 -0.79
C PHE A 191 -8.91 18.63 -0.40
N TRP A 192 -8.43 17.71 0.44
CA TRP A 192 -9.24 16.58 0.90
C TRP A 192 -10.48 17.02 1.69
N ARG A 193 -10.35 18.06 2.53
CA ARG A 193 -11.49 18.66 3.25
C ARG A 193 -12.43 19.41 2.31
N GLU A 194 -11.91 20.25 1.42
CA GLU A 194 -12.72 21.04 0.48
C GLU A 194 -13.55 20.17 -0.47
N LYS A 195 -12.98 19.06 -0.92
CA LYS A 195 -13.64 18.13 -1.84
C LYS A 195 -14.38 16.97 -1.16
N HIS A 196 -14.42 16.94 0.18
CA HIS A 196 -15.08 15.88 0.96
C HIS A 196 -14.62 14.46 0.58
N LEU A 197 -13.31 14.30 0.38
CA LEU A 197 -12.75 13.04 -0.13
C LEU A 197 -12.79 11.89 0.88
N LEU A 198 -12.75 12.19 2.19
CA LEU A 198 -12.92 11.18 3.22
C LEU A 198 -14.33 10.58 3.15
N GLU A 199 -15.35 11.43 3.11
CA GLU A 199 -16.75 11.00 3.02
C GLU A 199 -16.97 10.15 1.78
N ARG A 200 -16.45 10.61 0.63
CA ARG A 200 -16.50 9.86 -0.62
C ARG A 200 -15.79 8.50 -0.53
N ALA A 201 -14.63 8.46 0.12
CA ALA A 201 -13.90 7.20 0.34
C ALA A 201 -14.71 6.21 1.20
N LEU A 202 -15.36 6.69 2.28
CA LEU A 202 -16.19 5.85 3.15
C LEU A 202 -17.42 5.29 2.40
N GLU A 203 -18.03 6.07 1.52
CA GLU A 203 -19.08 5.56 0.62
C GLU A 203 -18.56 4.44 -0.28
N MET A 204 -17.39 4.62 -0.90
CA MET A 204 -16.78 3.60 -1.75
C MET A 204 -16.43 2.33 -0.98
N ILE A 205 -15.94 2.44 0.26
CA ILE A 205 -15.67 1.29 1.13
C ILE A 205 -16.96 0.51 1.37
N LYS A 206 -18.06 1.21 1.65
CA LYS A 206 -19.38 0.59 1.82
C LYS A 206 -19.85 -0.13 0.55
N GLU A 207 -19.66 0.47 -0.63
CA GLU A 207 -20.00 -0.15 -1.91
C GLU A 207 -19.15 -1.41 -2.19
N ILE A 208 -17.84 -1.35 -1.91
CA ILE A 208 -16.93 -2.49 -2.01
C ILE A 208 -17.38 -3.62 -1.08
N GLN A 209 -17.80 -3.30 0.14
CA GLN A 209 -18.28 -4.28 1.12
C GLN A 209 -19.57 -4.97 0.68
N ILE A 210 -20.56 -4.19 0.25
CA ILE A 210 -21.86 -4.72 -0.23
C ILE A 210 -21.64 -5.67 -1.42
N ASN A 211 -20.70 -5.33 -2.29
CA ASN A 211 -20.45 -6.06 -3.53
C ASN A 211 -19.19 -6.94 -3.45
N ALA A 212 -18.68 -7.23 -2.25
CA ALA A 212 -17.40 -7.92 -2.07
C ALA A 212 -17.40 -9.30 -2.75
N GLU A 213 -18.51 -10.04 -2.69
CA GLU A 213 -18.63 -11.32 -3.40
C GLU A 213 -18.58 -11.14 -4.93
N GLN A 214 -19.20 -10.09 -5.46
CA GLN A 214 -19.14 -9.80 -6.89
C GLN A 214 -17.72 -9.37 -7.30
N LEU A 215 -17.02 -8.59 -6.48
CA LEU A 215 -15.66 -8.14 -6.76
C LEU A 215 -14.62 -9.26 -6.64
N LEU A 216 -14.76 -10.13 -5.64
CA LEU A 216 -13.82 -11.22 -5.33
C LEU A 216 -14.08 -12.47 -6.17
N PHE A 217 -15.33 -12.71 -6.58
CA PHE A 217 -15.74 -13.93 -7.27
C PHE A 217 -16.39 -13.72 -8.64
N ALA A 218 -16.45 -12.50 -9.20
CA ALA A 218 -17.00 -12.26 -10.54
C ALA A 218 -16.39 -13.23 -11.57
N PRO A 219 -17.14 -14.27 -12.01
CA PRO A 219 -16.64 -15.26 -12.96
C PRO A 219 -16.65 -14.74 -14.40
N HIS A 220 -16.99 -13.46 -14.61
CA HIS A 220 -17.52 -12.99 -15.89
C HIS A 220 -16.70 -11.91 -16.60
N ILE A 221 -15.53 -11.53 -16.08
CA ILE A 221 -14.58 -10.75 -16.89
C ILE A 221 -13.68 -11.73 -17.65
N SER A 222 -14.24 -12.46 -18.62
CA SER A 222 -13.45 -13.30 -19.52
C SER A 222 -12.81 -12.42 -20.60
N TYR A 223 -11.49 -12.59 -20.79
CA TYR A 223 -10.77 -12.06 -21.94
C TYR A 223 -9.97 -13.24 -22.52
N ASN A 224 -10.21 -13.59 -23.78
CA ASN A 224 -9.59 -14.73 -24.46
C ASN A 224 -9.72 -16.11 -23.75
N ASN A 225 -10.88 -16.44 -23.18
CA ASN A 225 -11.12 -17.73 -22.51
C ASN A 225 -10.14 -18.05 -21.35
N GLN A 226 -9.43 -17.06 -20.82
CA GLN A 226 -8.61 -17.22 -19.63
C GLN A 226 -9.38 -16.71 -18.41
N TYR A 227 -9.58 -17.60 -17.44
CA TYR A 227 -10.10 -17.27 -16.12
C TYR A 227 -9.10 -16.32 -15.44
N LEU A 228 -9.56 -15.14 -15.02
CA LEU A 228 -8.76 -14.25 -14.18
C LEU A 228 -8.71 -14.86 -12.77
N PRO A 229 -7.54 -14.89 -12.10
CA PRO A 229 -7.49 -15.29 -10.70
C PRO A 229 -8.35 -14.35 -9.84
N PRO A 230 -8.76 -14.77 -8.63
CA PRO A 230 -9.26 -13.86 -7.61
C PRO A 230 -8.12 -12.94 -7.17
N ASP A 231 -7.76 -11.94 -7.99
CA ASP A 231 -6.68 -11.00 -7.69
C ASP A 231 -7.13 -10.02 -6.60
N GLN A 232 -6.19 -9.65 -5.73
CA GLN A 232 -6.41 -8.83 -4.55
C GLN A 232 -6.80 -7.40 -4.95
N LEU A 233 -7.91 -6.88 -4.42
CA LEU A 233 -8.09 -5.44 -4.31
C LEU A 233 -7.04 -4.90 -3.33
N PHE A 234 -6.49 -3.73 -3.61
CA PHE A 234 -5.67 -2.95 -2.67
C PHE A 234 -6.53 -1.76 -2.24
N PRO A 235 -7.52 -2.00 -1.36
CA PRO A 235 -8.73 -1.20 -1.35
C PRO A 235 -8.46 0.28 -1.02
N ASP A 236 -7.57 0.60 -0.10
CA ASP A 236 -7.18 1.98 0.20
C ASP A 236 -6.44 2.65 -0.98
N GLN A 237 -5.47 1.97 -1.58
CA GLN A 237 -4.73 2.47 -2.75
C GLN A 237 -5.63 2.66 -3.97
N ASP A 238 -6.51 1.71 -4.25
CA ASP A 238 -7.46 1.76 -5.36
C ASP A 238 -8.46 2.91 -5.16
N ILE A 239 -8.94 3.12 -3.93
CA ILE A 239 -9.79 4.27 -3.59
C ILE A 239 -9.04 5.59 -3.83
N ILE A 240 -7.82 5.72 -3.31
CA ILE A 240 -7.02 6.95 -3.49
C ILE A 240 -6.79 7.22 -4.98
N ASN A 241 -6.40 6.21 -5.77
CA ASN A 241 -6.22 6.36 -7.20
C ASN A 241 -7.54 6.71 -7.92
N TYR A 242 -8.66 6.12 -7.53
CA TYR A 242 -9.96 6.46 -8.11
C TYR A 242 -10.33 7.93 -7.85
N LEU A 243 -10.23 8.38 -6.59
CA LEU A 243 -10.52 9.76 -6.22
C LEU A 243 -9.61 10.75 -6.96
N THR A 244 -8.32 10.45 -7.07
CA THR A 244 -7.31 11.39 -7.60
C THR A 244 -7.03 11.30 -9.10
N ILE A 245 -7.50 10.24 -9.77
CA ILE A 245 -7.30 10.05 -11.21
C ILE A 245 -8.63 10.08 -11.97
N ILE A 246 -9.66 9.42 -11.44
CA ILE A 246 -10.95 9.26 -12.12
C ILE A 246 -11.90 10.41 -11.77
N GLU A 247 -12.13 10.68 -10.49
CA GLU A 247 -13.07 11.73 -10.06
C GLU A 247 -12.44 13.13 -10.17
N HIS A 248 -11.20 13.30 -9.70
CA HIS A 248 -10.46 14.55 -9.76
C HIS A 248 -9.26 14.44 -10.69
N LYS A 249 -9.50 14.57 -11.99
CA LYS A 249 -8.42 14.55 -13.01
C LYS A 249 -7.32 15.58 -12.67
N ASP A 250 -6.06 15.17 -12.90
CA ASP A 250 -4.87 15.98 -12.64
C ASP A 250 -4.66 16.37 -11.15
N ALA A 251 -5.23 15.60 -10.20
CA ALA A 251 -5.05 15.82 -8.77
C ALA A 251 -3.81 15.13 -8.17
N ILE A 252 -2.90 14.62 -9.02
CA ILE A 252 -1.64 13.99 -8.61
C ILE A 252 -0.44 14.82 -9.06
N CYS A 253 0.44 15.11 -8.10
CA CYS A 253 1.79 15.60 -8.32
C CYS A 253 2.75 14.41 -8.23
N HIS A 254 3.34 13.99 -9.34
CA HIS A 254 4.19 12.79 -9.32
C HIS A 254 5.56 13.11 -8.72
N LEU A 255 5.96 12.31 -7.73
CA LEU A 255 7.31 12.30 -7.15
C LEU A 255 8.22 11.32 -7.91
N PRO A 256 9.55 11.56 -7.95
CA PRO A 256 10.47 10.65 -8.62
C PRO A 256 10.55 9.30 -7.91
N THR A 257 11.16 8.31 -8.59
CA THR A 257 11.35 6.96 -8.05
C THR A 257 12.10 6.97 -6.71
N SER A 258 12.98 7.94 -6.49
CA SER A 258 13.78 8.10 -5.27
C SER A 258 12.94 8.21 -3.98
N TYR A 259 11.69 8.66 -4.06
CA TYR A 259 10.78 8.82 -2.91
C TYR A 259 9.97 7.57 -2.59
N ASN A 260 9.98 6.55 -3.43
CA ASN A 260 9.27 5.31 -3.17
C ASN A 260 9.84 4.18 -4.03
N ILE A 261 11.03 3.72 -3.67
CA ILE A 261 11.66 2.60 -4.38
C ILE A 261 10.97 1.32 -3.95
N ARG A 262 10.04 0.87 -4.79
CA ARG A 262 9.44 -0.45 -4.65
C ARG A 262 10.41 -1.52 -5.07
N VAL A 263 10.64 -2.48 -4.19
CA VAL A 263 11.42 -3.67 -4.52
C VAL A 263 10.47 -4.76 -4.98
N LEU A 264 10.23 -4.83 -6.29
CA LEU A 264 9.42 -5.89 -6.89
C LEU A 264 10.30 -7.11 -7.14
N TYR A 265 10.33 -8.07 -6.22
CA TYR A 265 11.10 -9.29 -6.44
C TYR A 265 10.48 -10.13 -7.57
N ASN A 266 11.17 -10.20 -8.71
CA ASN A 266 10.97 -11.23 -9.72
C ASN A 266 12.23 -12.11 -9.74
N PRO A 267 12.15 -13.40 -9.37
CA PRO A 267 13.30 -14.31 -9.36
C PRO A 267 13.93 -14.53 -10.75
N GLU A 268 13.26 -14.14 -11.83
CA GLU A 268 13.81 -14.16 -13.19
C GLU A 268 14.37 -12.80 -13.65
N ASP A 269 14.20 -11.72 -12.87
CA ASP A 269 14.81 -10.41 -13.14
C ASP A 269 16.19 -10.29 -12.51
N HIS A 270 17.21 -10.70 -13.25
CA HIS A 270 18.63 -10.47 -12.91
C HIS A 270 18.99 -8.98 -12.76
N LEU A 271 18.11 -8.05 -13.15
CA LEU A 271 18.33 -6.60 -13.06
C LEU A 271 18.36 -6.09 -11.61
N LEU A 272 17.63 -6.72 -10.69
CA LEU A 272 17.62 -6.31 -9.28
C LEU A 272 18.90 -6.76 -8.57
N GLU A 273 19.47 -7.91 -8.92
CA GLU A 273 20.72 -8.38 -8.30
C GLU A 273 21.89 -7.42 -8.51
N ASN A 274 21.96 -6.74 -9.66
CA ASN A 274 23.00 -5.74 -9.94
C ASN A 274 22.76 -4.38 -9.29
N ALA A 275 21.53 -4.09 -8.87
CA ALA A 275 21.18 -2.84 -8.21
C ALA A 275 21.58 -2.84 -6.73
N PHE A 276 21.75 -4.01 -6.10
CA PHE A 276 22.04 -4.16 -4.68
C PHE A 276 23.42 -4.78 -4.43
N SER A 277 24.28 -4.11 -3.65
CA SER A 277 25.51 -4.71 -3.12
C SER A 277 25.73 -4.32 -1.66
N ASP A 278 25.75 -5.28 -0.74
CA ASP A 278 25.89 -5.13 0.73
C ASP A 278 24.88 -4.15 1.38
N GLU A 279 25.09 -2.83 1.23
CA GLU A 279 24.21 -1.73 1.68
C GLU A 279 24.09 -0.59 0.64
N TYR A 280 24.59 -0.81 -0.57
CA TYR A 280 24.53 0.13 -1.68
C TYR A 280 23.39 -0.25 -2.60
N LEU A 281 22.61 0.76 -2.98
CA LEU A 281 21.56 0.65 -3.99
C LEU A 281 21.89 1.66 -5.09
N ASP A 282 22.14 1.17 -6.31
CA ASP A 282 22.34 2.03 -7.47
C ASP A 282 20.99 2.44 -8.06
N LEU A 283 20.61 3.70 -7.85
CA LEU A 283 19.39 4.26 -8.44
C LEU A 283 19.32 4.07 -9.95
N ASN A 284 20.46 4.15 -10.66
CA ASN A 284 20.47 4.07 -12.12
C ASN A 284 20.18 2.66 -12.64
N GLN A 285 20.31 1.63 -11.80
CA GLN A 285 19.98 0.25 -12.11
C GLN A 285 18.52 -0.09 -11.79
N ILE A 286 17.75 0.85 -11.21
CA ILE A 286 16.35 0.60 -10.88
C ILE A 286 15.51 0.55 -12.15
N VAL A 287 14.90 -0.61 -12.37
CA VAL A 287 13.96 -0.85 -13.45
C VAL A 287 12.81 0.16 -13.35
N TRP A 288 12.48 0.81 -14.47
CA TRP A 288 11.44 1.85 -14.60
C TRP A 288 11.75 3.22 -13.99
N LYS A 289 12.97 3.48 -13.49
CA LYS A 289 13.36 4.84 -13.04
C LYS A 289 13.11 5.88 -14.12
N GLY A 290 13.60 5.65 -15.34
CA GLY A 290 13.43 6.58 -16.46
C GLY A 290 11.95 6.86 -16.79
N VAL A 291 11.09 5.84 -16.72
CA VAL A 291 9.65 6.02 -16.96
C VAL A 291 9.02 6.83 -15.83
N THR A 292 9.27 6.46 -14.58
CA THR A 292 8.69 7.13 -13.40
C THR A 292 9.16 8.59 -13.32
N ASP A 293 10.45 8.83 -13.51
CA ASP A 293 11.03 10.16 -13.43
C ASP A 293 10.58 11.06 -14.58
N SER A 294 10.23 10.50 -15.75
CA SER A 294 9.65 11.28 -16.85
C SER A 294 8.25 11.82 -16.56
N LEU A 295 7.55 11.28 -15.55
CA LEU A 295 6.22 11.72 -15.14
C LEU A 295 6.24 12.77 -14.02
N VAL A 296 7.41 13.10 -13.47
CA VAL A 296 7.54 13.99 -12.33
C VAL A 296 7.01 15.38 -12.67
N THR A 297 6.14 15.87 -11.80
CA THR A 297 5.46 17.16 -11.96
C THR A 297 5.59 18.06 -10.74
N CYS A 298 6.19 17.56 -9.66
CA CYS A 298 6.46 18.35 -8.46
C CYS A 298 7.75 19.16 -8.57
N ASP A 299 7.71 20.43 -8.18
CA ASP A 299 8.89 21.29 -8.15
C ASP A 299 9.59 21.22 -6.78
N GLY A 300 10.92 21.29 -6.79
CA GLY A 300 11.74 21.25 -5.57
C GLY A 300 12.05 19.85 -5.04
N VAL A 301 11.90 18.82 -5.87
CA VAL A 301 12.20 17.41 -5.52
C VAL A 301 13.65 17.02 -5.80
N ILE A 302 14.09 15.92 -5.19
CA ILE A 302 15.44 15.36 -5.27
C ILE A 302 15.42 14.04 -6.06
N TYR A 303 16.19 13.96 -7.14
CA TYR A 303 16.21 12.80 -8.04
C TYR A 303 17.32 11.80 -7.73
N ASP A 304 18.51 12.30 -7.41
CA ASP A 304 19.75 11.51 -7.48
C ASP A 304 20.14 10.84 -6.17
N THR A 305 19.32 10.99 -5.13
CA THR A 305 19.56 10.40 -3.81
C THR A 305 18.34 9.62 -3.38
N ILE A 306 18.55 8.37 -2.95
CA ILE A 306 17.48 7.52 -2.43
C ILE A 306 16.91 8.18 -1.19
N GLN A 307 15.64 8.52 -1.24
CA GLN A 307 14.93 9.10 -0.11
C GLN A 307 14.27 7.99 0.72
N ILE A 308 13.60 7.03 0.06
CA ILE A 308 12.83 5.97 0.73
C ILE A 308 12.96 4.65 -0.03
N ILE A 309 13.20 3.57 0.71
CA ILE A 309 13.09 2.18 0.24
C ILE A 309 11.80 1.60 0.81
N HIS A 310 10.95 1.03 -0.05
CA HIS A 310 9.66 0.48 0.32
C HIS A 310 9.61 -1.03 0.09
N PHE A 311 9.31 -1.76 1.16
CA PHE A 311 9.28 -3.21 1.22
C PHE A 311 7.90 -3.80 0.84
N ALA A 312 7.12 -3.07 0.04
CA ALA A 312 5.77 -3.45 -0.38
C ALA A 312 5.73 -4.85 -0.99
N GLY A 313 5.09 -5.80 -0.30
CA GLY A 313 4.97 -7.19 -0.72
C GLY A 313 6.19 -8.07 -0.41
N VAL A 314 7.28 -7.50 0.10
CA VAL A 314 8.53 -8.20 0.47
C VAL A 314 8.88 -7.88 1.92
N ARG A 315 8.26 -8.57 2.88
CA ARG A 315 8.43 -8.30 4.32
C ARG A 315 9.79 -8.81 4.85
N PRO A 316 10.82 -7.98 5.06
CA PRO A 316 12.19 -8.47 5.29
C PRO A 316 12.35 -9.22 6.62
N TRP A 317 11.46 -9.00 7.58
CA TRP A 317 11.42 -9.71 8.86
C TRP A 317 10.84 -11.13 8.79
N LYS A 318 10.40 -11.59 7.62
CA LYS A 318 9.86 -12.94 7.40
C LYS A 318 10.92 -13.89 6.85
N ALA A 319 10.87 -15.15 7.30
CA ALA A 319 11.88 -16.16 6.96
C ALA A 319 12.07 -16.36 5.45
N GLN A 320 10.97 -16.26 4.68
CA GLN A 320 10.99 -16.41 3.23
C GLN A 320 11.79 -15.33 2.49
N PHE A 321 12.11 -14.21 3.15
CA PHE A 321 12.87 -13.10 2.59
C PHE A 321 14.22 -12.89 3.28
N SER A 322 14.64 -13.81 4.16
CA SER A 322 15.91 -13.66 4.91
C SER A 322 17.13 -13.47 4.01
N ASN A 323 17.12 -14.10 2.82
CA ASN A 323 18.21 -14.04 1.85
C ASN A 323 17.98 -13.00 0.74
N HIS A 324 16.93 -12.18 0.84
CA HIS A 324 16.67 -11.17 -0.18
C HIS A 324 17.74 -10.06 -0.12
N PRO A 325 18.27 -9.58 -1.26
CA PRO A 325 19.27 -8.50 -1.30
C PRO A 325 18.90 -7.19 -0.59
N ILE A 326 17.63 -7.00 -0.22
CA ILE A 326 17.15 -5.77 0.43
C ILE A 326 17.07 -5.91 1.95
N THR A 327 17.11 -7.15 2.43
CA THR A 327 17.02 -7.46 3.85
C THR A 327 18.11 -6.76 4.67
N PRO A 328 19.38 -6.66 4.20
CA PRO A 328 20.40 -5.89 4.90
C PRO A 328 20.02 -4.43 5.21
N PHE A 329 19.29 -3.75 4.32
CA PHE A 329 18.84 -2.35 4.55
C PHE A 329 17.87 -2.23 5.72
N PHE A 330 17.11 -3.29 6.01
CA PHE A 330 16.16 -3.36 7.11
C PHE A 330 16.81 -3.89 8.40
N SER A 331 17.66 -4.92 8.29
CA SER A 331 18.23 -5.64 9.43
C SER A 331 18.96 -4.76 10.45
N LYS A 332 19.70 -3.74 9.99
CA LYS A 332 20.42 -2.84 10.91
C LYS A 332 19.50 -2.05 11.84
N TYR A 333 18.35 -1.62 11.32
CA TYR A 333 17.34 -0.92 12.13
C TYR A 333 16.55 -1.90 12.98
N ALA A 334 16.24 -3.09 12.45
CA ALA A 334 15.57 -4.16 13.18
C ALA A 334 16.35 -4.55 14.45
N GLN A 335 17.67 -4.69 14.35
CA GLN A 335 18.54 -5.00 15.50
C GLN A 335 18.46 -3.91 16.57
N LYS A 336 18.49 -2.63 16.17
CA LYS A 336 18.46 -1.49 17.09
C LYS A 336 17.16 -1.38 17.89
N VAL A 337 16.02 -1.76 17.30
CA VAL A 337 14.72 -1.77 17.99
C VAL A 337 14.40 -3.11 18.66
N GLY A 338 15.33 -4.06 18.63
CA GLY A 338 15.15 -5.41 19.17
C GLY A 338 14.07 -6.22 18.46
N LEU A 339 13.86 -6.02 17.15
CA LEU A 339 13.00 -6.86 16.34
C LEU A 339 13.71 -8.17 16.02
N GLU A 340 13.14 -9.29 16.49
CA GLU A 340 13.59 -10.62 16.12
C GLU A 340 13.08 -10.93 14.71
N MET A 341 14.01 -11.11 13.78
CA MET A 341 13.70 -11.52 12.42
C MET A 341 13.56 -13.03 12.35
N GLU A 342 12.53 -13.51 11.66
CA GLU A 342 12.28 -14.94 11.49
C GLU A 342 13.47 -15.60 10.76
N GLN A 343 13.95 -16.70 11.32
CA GLN A 343 15.05 -17.46 10.73
C GLN A 343 14.53 -18.43 9.65
N PRO A 344 15.26 -18.63 8.54
CA PRO A 344 14.94 -19.69 7.60
C PRO A 344 14.98 -21.05 8.30
N MET A 345 13.96 -21.89 8.10
CA MET A 345 13.94 -23.23 8.70
C MET A 345 15.14 -24.05 8.20
N VAL A 346 16.06 -24.40 9.11
CA VAL A 346 17.21 -25.26 8.81
C VAL A 346 16.78 -26.74 8.83
N HIS A 347 16.49 -27.31 7.67
CA HIS A 347 17.01 -28.62 7.18
C HIS A 347 16.16 -29.28 6.06
N GLN A 348 16.92 -29.76 5.06
CA GLN A 348 16.75 -30.94 4.20
C GLN A 348 15.65 -30.94 3.11
N GLU A 349 16.12 -31.12 1.86
CA GLU A 349 15.38 -31.46 0.64
C GLU A 349 14.40 -30.42 0.06
N GLN A 350 14.88 -29.21 -0.22
CA GLN A 350 14.17 -28.25 -1.08
C GLN A 350 14.48 -28.44 -2.58
N SER A 351 14.25 -29.64 -3.12
CA SER A 351 14.12 -29.81 -4.58
C SER A 351 12.75 -30.30 -5.04
N MET A 352 11.84 -30.71 -4.13
CA MET A 352 10.48 -31.15 -4.51
C MET A 352 9.33 -30.47 -3.74
N VAL A 353 9.55 -29.96 -2.53
CA VAL A 353 8.47 -29.36 -1.71
C VAL A 353 8.01 -27.98 -2.19
N HIS A 354 8.90 -27.19 -2.82
CA HIS A 354 8.53 -25.88 -3.39
C HIS A 354 7.61 -25.97 -4.62
N GLN A 355 7.61 -27.09 -5.35
CA GLN A 355 6.60 -27.32 -6.39
C GLN A 355 5.28 -27.83 -5.80
N GLU A 356 5.31 -28.61 -4.72
CA GLU A 356 4.10 -29.16 -4.11
C GLU A 356 3.32 -28.16 -3.24
N GLN A 357 3.98 -27.23 -2.52
CA GLN A 357 3.26 -26.19 -1.76
C GLN A 357 2.61 -25.15 -2.67
N ARG A 358 3.25 -24.77 -3.80
CA ARG A 358 2.59 -24.00 -4.86
C ARG A 358 1.38 -24.75 -5.40
N ARG A 359 1.47 -26.07 -5.65
CA ARG A 359 0.34 -26.90 -6.10
C ARG A 359 -0.75 -27.14 -5.03
N SER A 360 -0.40 -27.13 -3.74
CA SER A 360 -1.32 -27.34 -2.61
C SER A 360 -2.26 -26.15 -2.42
N TYR A 361 -1.73 -24.92 -2.51
CA TYR A 361 -2.54 -23.70 -2.47
C TYR A 361 -3.57 -23.64 -3.62
N TRP A 362 -3.19 -24.14 -4.80
CA TRP A 362 -4.10 -24.32 -5.94
C TRP A 362 -5.07 -25.52 -5.79
N ARG A 363 -4.68 -26.59 -5.08
CA ARG A 363 -5.54 -27.78 -4.84
C ARG A 363 -6.64 -27.55 -3.81
N ILE A 364 -6.43 -26.69 -2.82
CA ILE A 364 -7.46 -26.34 -1.81
C ILE A 364 -8.66 -25.62 -2.46
N LEU A 365 -8.41 -24.88 -3.54
CA LEU A 365 -9.43 -24.19 -4.34
C LEU A 365 -10.09 -25.07 -5.42
N LEU A 366 -9.48 -26.21 -5.78
CA LEU A 366 -9.93 -27.09 -6.88
C LEU A 366 -10.42 -28.48 -6.42
N SER A 367 -10.81 -28.63 -5.15
CA SER A 367 -11.46 -29.87 -4.70
C SER A 367 -12.77 -30.08 -5.49
N PRO A 368 -12.91 -31.16 -6.28
CA PRO A 368 -14.12 -31.39 -7.09
C PRO A 368 -15.39 -31.43 -6.23
N ARG A 369 -15.27 -31.87 -4.97
CA ARG A 369 -16.37 -31.91 -4.01
C ARG A 369 -16.84 -30.53 -3.53
N LYS A 370 -15.94 -29.55 -3.39
CA LYS A 370 -16.32 -28.14 -3.08
C LYS A 370 -16.92 -27.46 -4.30
N MET A 371 -16.37 -27.72 -5.48
CA MET A 371 -16.85 -27.16 -6.76
C MET A 371 -18.27 -27.67 -7.12
N ILE A 372 -18.56 -28.96 -6.88
CA ILE A 372 -19.90 -29.53 -7.08
C ILE A 372 -20.92 -28.94 -6.09
N LYS A 373 -20.53 -28.70 -4.83
CA LYS A 373 -21.40 -28.02 -3.83
C LYS A 373 -21.68 -26.56 -4.17
N MET A 374 -20.72 -25.84 -4.78
CA MET A 374 -20.87 -24.45 -5.23
C MET A 374 -21.76 -24.29 -6.47
N LEU A 375 -21.80 -25.30 -7.35
CA LEU A 375 -22.58 -25.25 -8.61
C LEU A 375 -24.04 -25.69 -8.44
N LEU A 376 -24.39 -26.35 -7.33
CA LEU A 376 -25.72 -26.85 -7.03
C LEU A 376 -26.83 -25.77 -7.02
N PRO A 377 -26.62 -24.55 -6.48
CA PRO A 377 -27.62 -23.49 -6.54
C PRO A 377 -27.84 -22.94 -7.96
N TYR A 378 -26.79 -22.94 -8.79
CA TYR A 378 -26.80 -22.35 -10.14
C TYR A 378 -27.34 -23.30 -11.21
N GLY A 379 -27.26 -24.62 -10.99
CA GLY A 379 -27.84 -25.63 -11.88
C GLY A 379 -29.36 -25.72 -11.82
N VAL A 380 -29.97 -25.40 -10.67
CA VAL A 380 -31.43 -25.49 -10.47
C VAL A 380 -32.17 -24.28 -11.06
N VAL A 381 -31.57 -23.08 -10.99
CA VAL A 381 -32.18 -21.85 -11.52
C VAL A 381 -32.30 -21.90 -13.06
N ARG A 382 -31.30 -22.47 -13.75
CA ARG A 382 -31.36 -22.65 -15.21
C ARG A 382 -32.37 -23.71 -15.66
N LEU A 383 -32.60 -24.76 -14.87
CA LEU A 383 -33.62 -25.77 -15.19
C LEU A 383 -35.05 -25.21 -15.03
N ILE A 384 -35.29 -24.38 -14.01
CA ILE A 384 -36.61 -23.77 -13.76
C ILE A 384 -36.97 -22.72 -14.83
N GLN A 385 -35.99 -21.97 -15.35
CA GLN A 385 -36.24 -21.03 -16.45
C GLN A 385 -36.49 -21.73 -17.79
N ILE A 386 -35.84 -22.86 -18.07
CA ILE A 386 -36.05 -23.64 -19.31
C ILE A 386 -37.38 -24.42 -19.28
N ILE A 387 -37.87 -24.81 -18.11
CA ILE A 387 -39.18 -25.50 -17.96
C ILE A 387 -40.36 -24.51 -18.05
N LYS A 388 -40.17 -23.22 -17.74
CA LYS A 388 -41.23 -22.19 -17.85
C LYS A 388 -41.37 -21.58 -19.25
N SER A 389 -40.47 -21.90 -20.18
CA SER A 389 -40.48 -21.38 -21.56
C SER A 389 -40.71 -22.47 -22.61
N ARG A 390 -41.35 -23.59 -22.24
CA ARG A 390 -41.81 -24.63 -23.17
C ARG A 390 -43.28 -24.91 -22.98
#